data_AF-A0A973A3B1-F1
#
_entry.id   AF-A0A973A3B1-F1
#
_cell.length_a   1.000
_cell.length_b   1.000
_cell.length_c   1.000
_cell.angle_alpha   90.00
_cell.angle_beta   90.00
_cell.angle_gamma   90.00
#
_symmetry.space_group_name_H-M   'P 1'
#
loop_
_entity.id
_entity.type
_entity.pdbx_description
1 polymer ?
#
loop_
_entity_poly.entity_id
_entity_poly.type
_entity_poly.pdbx_seq_one_letter_code
_entity_poly.pdbx_strand_id
1 'polypeptide(L)'
;MNHIIVFYDGKAKVTYIDSLNENEVFCTNKDSTKTSYLLDQIYFIYNDFGKMFYSSPSLQFRMDYIENYGGTLISVDKDTFQYKKIEFNRNMRNSMAYITTEADSFIAVPLLNIYRIDTDLAFMEQSVKRGFYTAISGFLLATTFQIIGDYFDKREPESSFGQKIGVLSSAVWDQGNDILPKVSAAGLKENGVTYQSLTFLTPISTISWMAFDYFFEWKSNYFRPFTLSEPYPKQMKVINITTLIKSYIKR
;
A
#
# COMPACT_ATOMS: atom_id res chain seq x y z
N MET A 1 18.16 -27.83 -10.69
CA MET A 1 16.94 -27.04 -10.99
C MET A 1 17.27 -25.59 -10.75
N ASN A 2 17.08 -24.70 -11.72
CA ASN A 2 17.37 -23.29 -11.47
C ASN A 2 16.20 -22.66 -10.71
N HIS A 3 16.54 -21.69 -9.88
CA HIS A 3 15.61 -20.83 -9.17
C HIS A 3 15.85 -19.39 -9.60
N ILE A 4 14.79 -18.61 -9.61
CA ILE A 4 14.82 -17.20 -9.98
C ILE A 4 14.34 -16.42 -8.78
N ILE A 5 15.21 -15.54 -8.29
CA ILE A 5 14.90 -14.59 -7.22
C ILE A 5 14.59 -13.26 -7.89
N VAL A 6 13.42 -12.72 -7.59
CA VAL A 6 13.03 -11.38 -8.03
C VAL A 6 13.08 -10.46 -6.83
N PHE A 7 13.89 -9.40 -6.95
CA PHE A 7 14.09 -8.41 -5.89
C PHE A 7 13.07 -7.27 -5.99
N TYR A 8 12.92 -6.52 -4.90
CA TYR A 8 12.06 -5.33 -4.89
C TYR A 8 12.52 -4.21 -5.81
N ASP A 9 13.80 -4.13 -6.14
CA ASP A 9 14.35 -3.18 -7.12
C ASP A 9 14.07 -3.61 -8.57
N GLY A 10 13.40 -4.75 -8.74
CA GLY A 10 13.00 -5.31 -10.01
C GLY A 10 14.07 -6.10 -10.75
N LYS A 11 15.27 -6.25 -10.18
CA LYS A 11 16.27 -7.17 -10.73
C LYS A 11 15.84 -8.61 -10.51
N ALA A 12 16.18 -9.47 -11.47
CA ALA A 12 16.04 -10.91 -11.33
C ALA A 12 17.42 -11.56 -11.36
N LYS A 13 17.62 -12.59 -10.53
CA LYS A 13 18.85 -13.38 -10.51
C LYS A 13 18.54 -14.87 -10.56
N VAL A 14 19.22 -15.57 -11.46
CA VAL A 14 19.16 -17.04 -11.55
C VAL A 14 20.18 -17.64 -10.58
N THR A 15 19.74 -18.53 -9.70
CA THR A 15 20.57 -19.14 -8.66
C THR A 15 20.08 -20.54 -8.28
N TYR A 16 20.84 -21.26 -7.47
CA TYR A 16 20.39 -22.49 -6.82
C TYR A 16 20.07 -22.19 -5.35
N ILE A 17 18.86 -22.51 -4.90
CA ILE A 17 18.48 -22.30 -3.50
C ILE A 17 18.79 -23.57 -2.72
N ASP A 18 19.59 -23.41 -1.67
CA ASP A 18 19.98 -24.50 -0.78
C ASP A 18 18.98 -24.60 0.39
N SER A 19 18.69 -23.47 1.03
CA SER A 19 17.75 -23.39 2.15
C SER A 19 17.13 -22.00 2.30
N LEU A 20 16.01 -21.93 3.01
CA LEU A 20 15.27 -20.70 3.30
C LEU A 20 14.89 -20.69 4.79
N ASN A 21 15.31 -19.64 5.48
CA ASN A 21 15.00 -19.38 6.89
C ASN A 21 13.93 -18.27 6.98
N GLU A 22 13.57 -17.85 8.19
CA GLU A 22 12.58 -16.77 8.40
C GLU A 22 13.04 -15.40 7.88
N ASN A 23 14.36 -15.16 7.85
CA ASN A 23 14.92 -13.85 7.50
C ASN A 23 15.78 -13.86 6.22
N GLU A 24 16.34 -15.02 5.85
CA GLU A 24 17.36 -15.12 4.81
C GLU A 24 17.16 -16.32 3.90
N VAL A 25 17.63 -16.17 2.65
CA VAL A 25 17.69 -17.24 1.65
C VAL A 25 19.14 -17.53 1.33
N PHE A 26 19.54 -18.80 1.50
CA PHE A 26 20.88 -19.28 1.20
C PHE A 26 20.91 -19.86 -0.21
N CYS A 27 21.82 -19.31 -1.02
CA CYS A 27 21.89 -19.60 -2.43
C CYS A 27 23.32 -19.95 -2.85
N THR A 28 23.45 -20.93 -3.72
CA THR A 28 24.68 -21.21 -4.46
C THR A 28 24.55 -20.65 -5.87
N ASN A 29 25.45 -19.74 -6.22
CA ASN A 29 25.50 -19.14 -7.56
C ASN A 29 26.03 -20.14 -8.59
N LYS A 30 25.89 -19.83 -9.89
CA LYS A 30 26.45 -20.67 -10.97
C LYS A 30 27.96 -20.84 -10.88
N ASP A 31 28.66 -19.85 -10.32
CA ASP A 31 30.10 -19.88 -10.06
C ASP A 31 30.47 -20.69 -8.80
N SER A 32 29.54 -21.46 -8.25
CA SER A 32 29.69 -22.25 -7.02
C SER A 32 29.98 -21.41 -5.75
N THR A 33 29.80 -20.10 -5.82
CA THR A 33 29.91 -19.19 -4.67
C THR A 33 28.63 -19.21 -3.85
N LYS A 34 28.77 -19.38 -2.53
CA LYS A 34 27.64 -19.31 -1.59
C LYS A 34 27.37 -17.87 -1.22
N THR A 35 26.11 -17.47 -1.31
CA THR A 35 25.62 -16.11 -1.01
C THR A 35 24.31 -16.18 -0.24
N SER A 36 24.07 -15.24 0.65
CA SER A 36 22.79 -15.09 1.34
C SER A 36 22.14 -13.75 0.99
N TYR A 37 20.82 -13.75 0.98
CA TYR A 37 20.00 -12.55 0.75
C TYR A 37 18.91 -12.44 1.81
N LEU A 38 18.67 -11.22 2.29
CA LEU A 38 17.58 -10.93 3.21
C LEU A 38 16.22 -11.01 2.49
N LEU A 39 15.24 -11.67 3.10
CA LEU A 39 13.88 -11.79 2.57
C LEU A 39 13.18 -10.44 2.42
N ASP A 40 13.54 -9.45 3.25
CA ASP A 40 13.06 -8.07 3.17
C ASP A 40 13.44 -7.34 1.88
N GLN A 41 14.38 -7.88 1.10
CA GLN A 41 14.80 -7.36 -0.21
C GLN A 41 14.18 -8.13 -1.37
N ILE A 42 13.56 -9.29 -1.09
CA ILE A 42 13.04 -10.22 -2.09
C ILE A 42 11.54 -10.00 -2.27
N TYR A 43 11.11 -9.90 -3.52
CA TYR A 43 9.71 -9.73 -3.87
C TYR A 43 8.98 -11.09 -3.96
N PHE A 44 9.56 -12.05 -4.68
CA PHE A 44 9.13 -13.46 -4.70
C PHE A 44 10.22 -14.34 -5.30
N ILE A 45 10.06 -15.65 -5.13
CA ILE A 45 10.99 -16.68 -5.60
C ILE A 45 10.22 -17.78 -6.30
N TYR A 46 10.69 -18.21 -7.47
CA TYR A 46 10.11 -19.32 -8.22
C TYR A 46 11.18 -20.18 -8.90
N ASN A 47 10.81 -21.38 -9.36
CA ASN A 47 11.68 -22.23 -10.18
C ASN A 47 11.25 -22.26 -11.65
N ASP A 48 12.07 -22.95 -12.46
CA ASP A 48 11.82 -23.17 -13.89
C ASP A 48 10.48 -23.87 -14.19
N PHE A 49 9.89 -24.59 -13.22
CA PHE A 49 8.61 -25.29 -13.34
C PHE A 49 7.40 -24.43 -12.95
N GLY A 50 7.64 -23.17 -12.58
CA GLY A 50 6.61 -22.24 -12.17
C GLY A 50 6.06 -22.41 -10.75
N LYS A 51 6.74 -23.21 -9.92
CA LYS A 51 6.43 -23.33 -8.49
C LYS A 51 7.09 -22.17 -7.73
N MET A 52 6.31 -21.49 -6.90
CA MET A 52 6.81 -20.45 -6.01
C MET A 52 7.32 -21.04 -4.67
N PHE A 53 8.36 -20.44 -4.11
CA PHE A 53 8.98 -20.82 -2.83
C PHE A 53 8.86 -19.73 -1.78
N TYR A 54 8.71 -18.48 -2.21
CA TYR A 54 8.49 -17.35 -1.32
C TYR A 54 7.63 -16.30 -2.02
N SER A 55 6.70 -15.70 -1.28
CA SER A 55 5.90 -14.54 -1.69
C SER A 55 6.00 -13.49 -0.61
N SER A 56 6.42 -12.28 -0.98
CA SER A 56 6.48 -11.18 -0.04
C SER A 56 5.09 -10.65 0.36
N PRO A 57 4.98 -9.98 1.53
CA PRO A 57 3.76 -9.27 1.91
C PRO A 57 3.33 -8.20 0.90
N SER A 58 4.28 -7.54 0.25
CA SER A 58 3.98 -6.53 -0.78
C SER A 58 3.31 -7.14 -2.00
N LEU A 59 3.71 -8.35 -2.41
CA LEU A 59 3.08 -9.06 -3.53
C LEU A 59 1.65 -9.45 -3.18
N GLN A 60 1.44 -9.99 -1.98
CA GLN A 60 0.11 -10.36 -1.49
C GLN A 60 -0.81 -9.14 -1.43
N PHE A 61 -0.34 -8.02 -0.87
CA PHE A 61 -1.11 -6.79 -0.81
C PHE A 61 -1.51 -6.28 -2.21
N ARG A 62 -0.62 -6.39 -3.20
CA ARG A 62 -0.93 -6.02 -4.59
C ARG A 62 -1.95 -6.96 -5.21
N MET A 63 -1.85 -8.27 -4.97
CA MET A 63 -2.86 -9.23 -5.40
C MET A 63 -4.22 -8.87 -4.80
N ASP A 64 -4.29 -8.68 -3.48
CA ASP A 64 -5.53 -8.28 -2.78
C ASP A 64 -6.10 -6.98 -3.35
N TYR A 65 -5.23 -6.01 -3.64
CA TYR A 65 -5.64 -4.75 -4.25
C TYR A 65 -6.25 -4.98 -5.64
N ILE A 66 -5.57 -5.76 -6.49
CA ILE A 66 -6.01 -6.04 -7.86
C ILE A 66 -7.32 -6.86 -7.89
N GLU A 67 -7.54 -7.79 -6.96
CA GLU A 67 -8.77 -8.60 -6.92
C GLU A 67 -10.05 -7.77 -6.73
N ASN A 68 -9.92 -6.57 -6.14
CA ASN A 68 -11.05 -5.68 -5.91
C ASN A 68 -11.42 -4.84 -7.14
N TYR A 69 -10.62 -4.87 -8.21
CA TYR A 69 -10.75 -3.93 -9.32
C TYR A 69 -10.55 -4.60 -10.69
N GLY A 70 -11.29 -4.11 -11.68
CA GLY A 70 -11.06 -4.44 -13.09
C GLY A 70 -9.82 -3.75 -13.66
N GLY A 71 -9.44 -4.14 -14.86
CA GLY A 71 -8.32 -3.52 -15.55
C GLY A 71 -7.85 -4.26 -16.79
N THR A 72 -6.62 -3.95 -17.17
CA THR A 72 -5.94 -4.54 -18.31
C THR A 72 -4.78 -5.43 -17.85
N LEU A 73 -4.73 -6.66 -18.35
CA LEU A 73 -3.63 -7.59 -18.13
C LEU A 73 -2.75 -7.65 -19.37
N ILE A 74 -1.44 -7.62 -19.15
CA ILE A 74 -0.42 -7.80 -20.18
C ILE A 74 0.35 -9.08 -19.87
N SER A 75 0.30 -10.02 -20.82
CA SER A 75 1.03 -11.28 -20.78
C SER A 75 2.52 -11.06 -21.07
N VAL A 76 3.34 -12.03 -20.68
CA VAL A 76 4.77 -12.08 -21.07
C VAL A 76 4.94 -12.16 -22.59
N ASP A 77 3.97 -12.77 -23.29
CA ASP A 77 3.92 -12.83 -24.75
C ASP A 77 3.52 -11.50 -25.41
N LYS A 78 3.33 -10.44 -24.60
CA LYS A 78 2.87 -9.09 -25.00
C LYS A 78 1.42 -9.01 -25.46
N ASP A 79 0.66 -10.10 -25.32
CA ASP A 79 -0.79 -10.06 -25.48
C ASP A 79 -1.43 -9.23 -24.37
N THR A 80 -2.47 -8.48 -24.73
CA THR A 80 -3.17 -7.56 -23.83
C THR A 80 -4.65 -7.93 -23.76
N PHE A 81 -5.17 -8.10 -22.55
CA PHE A 81 -6.55 -8.54 -22.29
C PHE A 81 -7.23 -7.61 -21.30
N GLN A 82 -8.44 -7.17 -21.61
CA GLN A 82 -9.30 -6.48 -20.64
C GLN A 82 -10.02 -7.49 -19.76
N TYR A 83 -10.07 -7.22 -18.46
CA TYR A 83 -10.74 -8.06 -17.49
C TYR A 83 -11.63 -7.24 -16.55
N LYS A 84 -12.78 -7.82 -16.23
CA LYS A 84 -13.75 -7.26 -15.29
C LYS A 84 -13.40 -7.59 -13.85
N LYS A 85 -12.98 -8.85 -13.62
CA LYS A 85 -12.58 -9.35 -12.30
C LYS A 85 -11.45 -10.36 -12.45
N ILE A 86 -10.57 -10.39 -11.45
CA ILE A 86 -9.48 -11.35 -11.36
C ILE A 86 -9.43 -11.91 -9.94
N GLU A 87 -9.15 -13.20 -9.81
CA GLU A 87 -8.96 -13.88 -8.52
C GLU A 87 -7.66 -14.68 -8.54
N PHE A 88 -6.81 -14.48 -7.55
CA PHE A 88 -5.53 -15.18 -7.47
C PHE A 88 -5.63 -16.42 -6.57
N ASN A 89 -5.30 -17.56 -7.16
CA ASN A 89 -4.95 -18.74 -6.40
C ASN A 89 -3.56 -18.55 -5.78
N ARG A 90 -3.56 -18.21 -4.50
CA ARG A 90 -2.33 -17.98 -3.70
C ARG A 90 -1.55 -19.27 -3.39
N ASN A 91 -1.99 -20.43 -3.89
CA ASN A 91 -1.25 -21.68 -3.71
C ASN A 91 0.08 -21.62 -4.46
N MET A 92 1.18 -21.59 -3.71
CA MET A 92 2.54 -21.47 -4.24
C MET A 92 2.97 -22.66 -5.11
N ARG A 93 2.31 -23.82 -4.97
CA ARG A 93 2.57 -24.99 -5.83
C ARG A 93 2.05 -24.80 -7.25
N ASN A 94 0.92 -24.12 -7.39
CA ASN A 94 0.25 -23.88 -8.67
C ASN A 94 -0.48 -22.54 -8.62
N SER A 95 0.29 -21.47 -8.76
CA SER A 95 -0.24 -20.11 -8.63
C SER A 95 -0.87 -19.68 -9.94
N MET A 96 -2.19 -19.54 -9.90
CA MET A 96 -3.03 -19.24 -11.05
C MET A 96 -3.77 -17.93 -10.81
N ALA A 97 -4.01 -17.18 -11.87
CA ALA A 97 -4.92 -16.06 -11.91
C ALA A 97 -6.14 -16.45 -12.72
N TYR A 98 -7.30 -16.35 -12.11
CA TYR A 98 -8.59 -16.64 -12.70
C TYR A 98 -9.22 -15.34 -13.16
N ILE A 99 -9.36 -15.17 -14.46
CA ILE A 99 -9.75 -13.93 -15.10
C ILE A 99 -11.16 -14.09 -15.63
N THR A 100 -12.03 -13.15 -15.27
CA THR A 100 -13.38 -12.99 -15.84
C THR A 100 -13.36 -11.83 -16.83
N THR A 101 -13.65 -12.12 -18.10
CA THR A 101 -13.72 -11.10 -19.15
C THR A 101 -15.06 -10.37 -19.14
N GLU A 102 -15.18 -9.30 -19.92
CA GLU A 102 -16.45 -8.57 -20.11
C GLU A 102 -17.57 -9.42 -20.72
N ALA A 103 -17.20 -10.46 -21.49
CA ALA A 103 -18.15 -11.41 -22.06
C ALA A 103 -18.56 -12.51 -21.05
N ASP A 104 -18.26 -12.31 -19.76
CA ASP A 104 -18.40 -13.28 -18.67
C ASP A 104 -17.74 -14.65 -18.97
N SER A 105 -16.71 -14.65 -19.84
CA SER A 105 -15.89 -15.84 -20.09
C SER A 105 -14.77 -15.95 -19.07
N PHE A 106 -14.40 -17.20 -18.75
CA PHE A 106 -13.42 -17.51 -17.72
C PHE A 106 -12.13 -18.03 -18.33
N ILE A 107 -10.99 -17.44 -17.94
CA ILE A 107 -9.67 -17.83 -18.40
C ILE A 107 -8.76 -18.03 -17.19
N ALA A 108 -8.09 -19.18 -17.11
CA ALA A 108 -7.07 -19.43 -16.10
C ALA A 108 -5.68 -19.20 -16.69
N VAL A 109 -4.92 -18.28 -16.10
CA VAL A 109 -3.57 -17.92 -16.55
C VAL A 109 -2.59 -18.18 -15.39
N PRO A 110 -1.47 -18.90 -15.61
CA PRO A 110 -0.43 -19.01 -14.59
C PRO A 110 0.09 -17.63 -14.19
N LEU A 111 0.28 -17.38 -12.90
CA LEU A 111 0.73 -16.09 -12.39
C LEU A 111 2.04 -15.63 -13.04
N LEU A 112 2.92 -16.57 -13.36
CA LEU A 112 4.23 -16.32 -13.98
C LEU A 112 4.15 -16.06 -15.50
N ASN A 113 2.97 -16.18 -16.11
CA ASN A 113 2.76 -15.73 -17.49
C ASN A 113 2.25 -14.29 -17.53
N ILE A 114 1.99 -13.68 -16.37
CA ILE A 114 1.55 -12.29 -16.26
C ILE A 114 2.80 -11.41 -16.16
N TYR A 115 2.93 -10.48 -17.09
CA TYR A 115 3.98 -9.46 -17.03
C TYR A 115 3.54 -8.31 -16.12
N ARG A 116 2.41 -7.68 -16.46
CA ARG A 116 1.88 -6.49 -15.79
C ARG A 116 0.36 -6.52 -15.75
N ILE A 117 -0.19 -6.02 -14.66
CA ILE A 117 -1.61 -5.73 -14.52
C ILE A 117 -1.76 -4.23 -14.26
N ASP A 118 -2.49 -3.57 -15.13
CA ASP A 118 -2.86 -2.17 -15.01
C ASP A 118 -4.30 -2.10 -14.54
N THR A 119 -4.53 -1.71 -13.29
CA THR A 119 -5.88 -1.51 -12.77
C THR A 119 -6.49 -0.25 -13.37
N ASP A 120 -7.78 -0.26 -13.66
CA ASP A 120 -8.51 0.91 -14.15
C ASP A 120 -8.55 2.05 -13.10
N LEU A 121 -9.34 3.11 -13.36
CA LEU A 121 -9.51 4.31 -12.53
C LEU A 121 -9.88 4.04 -11.05
N ALA A 122 -10.06 2.79 -10.65
CA ALA A 122 -10.05 2.28 -9.29
C ALA A 122 -8.97 2.89 -8.37
N PHE A 123 -7.76 3.15 -8.89
CA PHE A 123 -6.73 3.80 -8.07
C PHE A 123 -7.18 5.18 -7.56
N MET A 124 -7.96 5.92 -8.35
CA MET A 124 -8.49 7.22 -7.94
C MET A 124 -9.53 7.09 -6.84
N GLU A 125 -10.40 6.08 -6.87
CA GLU A 125 -11.35 5.83 -5.79
C GLU A 125 -10.62 5.58 -4.46
N GLN A 126 -9.54 4.80 -4.52
CA GLN A 126 -8.69 4.57 -3.36
C GLN A 126 -7.99 5.86 -2.89
N SER A 127 -7.50 6.70 -3.81
CA SER A 127 -6.93 8.02 -3.47
C SER A 127 -7.95 8.92 -2.78
N VAL A 128 -9.21 8.93 -3.24
CA VAL A 128 -10.31 9.68 -2.59
C VAL A 128 -10.54 9.18 -1.18
N LYS A 129 -10.65 7.86 -0.99
CA LYS A 129 -10.82 7.27 0.35
C LYS A 129 -9.66 7.65 1.26
N ARG A 130 -8.42 7.53 0.79
CA ARG A 130 -7.22 7.92 1.55
C ARG A 130 -7.25 9.40 1.92
N GLY A 131 -7.53 10.29 0.95
CA GLY A 131 -7.62 11.73 1.16
C GLY A 131 -8.67 12.12 2.18
N PHE A 132 -9.83 11.48 2.14
CA PHE A 132 -10.89 11.69 3.12
C PHE A 132 -10.43 11.30 4.54
N TYR A 133 -9.89 10.09 4.71
CA TYR A 133 -9.42 9.63 6.02
C TYR A 133 -8.25 10.46 6.55
N THR A 134 -7.32 10.89 5.69
CA THR A 134 -6.22 11.75 6.13
C THR A 134 -6.68 13.15 6.53
N ALA A 135 -7.66 13.72 5.82
CA ALA A 135 -8.25 15.00 6.21
C ALA A 135 -8.92 14.92 7.58
N ILE A 136 -9.75 13.89 7.82
CA ILE A 136 -10.40 13.68 9.12
C ILE A 136 -9.37 13.43 10.22
N SER A 137 -8.40 12.55 9.97
CA SER A 137 -7.38 12.22 10.98
C SER A 137 -6.54 13.44 11.33
N GLY A 138 -6.10 14.21 10.34
CA GLY A 138 -5.36 15.46 10.55
C GLY A 138 -6.17 16.48 11.34
N PHE A 139 -7.46 16.62 11.02
CA PHE A 139 -8.38 17.50 11.75
C PHE A 139 -8.52 17.09 13.23
N LEU A 140 -8.75 15.80 13.51
CA LEU A 140 -8.86 15.29 14.87
C LEU A 140 -7.57 15.46 15.67
N LEU A 141 -6.41 15.19 15.05
CA LEU A 141 -5.11 15.39 15.69
C LEU A 141 -4.86 16.86 16.00
N ALA A 142 -5.11 17.76 15.05
CA ALA A 142 -4.94 19.20 15.27
C ALA A 142 -5.87 19.72 16.38
N THR A 143 -7.14 19.28 16.40
CA THR A 143 -8.08 19.58 17.48
C THR A 143 -7.56 19.08 18.83
N THR A 144 -7.06 17.85 18.87
CA THR A 144 -6.51 17.25 20.10
C THR A 144 -5.30 18.04 20.60
N PHE A 145 -4.38 18.43 19.72
CA PHE A 145 -3.22 19.24 20.08
C PHE A 145 -3.59 20.63 20.59
N GLN A 146 -4.62 21.27 20.01
CA GLN A 146 -5.12 22.55 20.50
C GLN A 146 -5.70 22.43 21.90
N ILE A 147 -6.56 21.42 22.13
CA ILE A 147 -7.14 21.16 23.46
C ILE A 147 -6.06 20.89 24.50
N ILE A 148 -5.04 20.09 24.14
CA ILE A 148 -3.90 19.82 25.01
C ILE A 148 -3.10 21.10 25.28
N GLY A 149 -2.85 21.92 24.25
CA GLY A 149 -2.16 23.21 24.37
C GLY A 149 -2.87 24.16 25.33
N ASP A 150 -4.17 24.38 25.14
CA ASP A 150 -5.02 25.22 26.00
C ASP A 150 -5.07 24.69 27.43
N TYR A 151 -5.05 23.36 27.61
CA TYR A 151 -4.98 22.72 28.92
C TYR A 151 -3.64 22.95 29.63
N PHE A 152 -2.51 22.86 28.91
CA PHE A 152 -1.19 23.13 29.48
C PHE A 152 -1.01 24.61 29.84
N ASP A 153 -1.64 25.52 29.10
CA ASP A 153 -1.59 26.96 29.36
C ASP A 153 -2.43 27.33 30.61
N LYS A 154 -3.53 26.62 30.88
CA LYS A 154 -4.47 26.88 31.99
C LYS A 154 -4.20 26.14 33.32
N ARG A 155 -2.97 25.73 33.61
CA ARG A 155 -2.64 24.83 34.75
C ARG A 155 -3.27 25.20 36.11
N GLU A 156 -4.19 24.34 36.58
CA GLU A 156 -4.32 23.90 37.99
C GLU A 156 -3.97 22.40 38.07
N PRO A 157 -3.25 21.90 39.11
CA PRO A 157 -2.45 20.69 38.99
C PRO A 157 -3.17 19.37 39.26
N GLU A 158 -4.42 19.36 39.72
CA GLU A 158 -5.06 18.14 40.25
C GLU A 158 -6.49 17.95 39.75
N SER A 159 -6.65 17.44 38.52
CA SER A 159 -7.94 17.03 37.98
C SER A 159 -7.94 15.56 37.54
N SER A 160 -8.92 14.80 38.04
CA SER A 160 -9.15 13.39 37.71
C SER A 160 -9.59 13.18 36.26
N PHE A 161 -9.39 11.98 35.68
CA PHE A 161 -9.74 11.64 34.30
C PHE A 161 -11.20 12.01 33.92
N GLY A 162 -12.13 11.90 34.87
CA GLY A 162 -13.53 12.33 34.68
C GLY A 162 -13.70 13.85 34.49
N GLN A 163 -12.90 14.67 35.20
CA GLN A 163 -12.87 16.12 34.99
C GLN A 163 -12.11 16.48 33.70
N LYS A 164 -11.12 15.68 33.30
CA LYS A 164 -10.43 15.85 32.00
C LYS A 164 -11.40 15.67 30.83
N ILE A 165 -12.27 14.65 30.87
CA ILE A 165 -13.35 14.46 29.87
C ILE A 165 -14.44 15.53 30.03
N GLY A 166 -14.73 15.97 31.26
CA GLY A 166 -15.64 17.07 31.56
C GLY A 166 -15.21 18.40 30.94
N VAL A 167 -13.94 18.79 31.05
CA VAL A 167 -13.39 20.00 30.42
C VAL A 167 -13.29 19.85 28.90
N LEU A 168 -12.94 18.66 28.41
CA LEU A 168 -13.00 18.34 26.98
C LEU A 168 -14.40 18.51 26.39
N SER A 169 -15.43 17.99 27.08
CA SER A 169 -16.82 18.09 26.65
C SER A 169 -17.38 19.50 26.85
N SER A 170 -17.10 20.17 27.99
CA SER A 170 -17.58 21.53 28.25
C SER A 170 -16.91 22.55 27.35
N ALA A 171 -15.63 22.40 27.04
CA ALA A 171 -14.96 23.20 26.03
C ALA A 171 -15.71 23.00 24.70
N VAL A 172 -15.88 21.75 24.22
CA VAL A 172 -16.56 21.47 22.94
C VAL A 172 -18.00 22.02 22.88
N TRP A 173 -18.73 22.04 24.00
CA TRP A 173 -20.10 22.56 24.09
C TRP A 173 -20.18 24.11 24.23
N ASP A 174 -19.33 24.73 25.06
CA ASP A 174 -19.33 26.19 25.27
C ASP A 174 -18.57 26.98 24.19
N GLN A 175 -17.64 26.33 23.48
CA GLN A 175 -16.80 26.91 22.42
C GLN A 175 -16.94 26.14 21.09
N GLY A 176 -18.17 25.77 20.71
CA GLY A 176 -18.45 25.07 19.46
C GLY A 176 -17.87 25.71 18.18
N ASN A 177 -17.47 26.98 18.23
CA ASN A 177 -16.76 27.68 17.15
C ASN A 177 -15.24 27.85 17.35
N ASP A 178 -14.70 27.72 18.56
CA ASP A 178 -13.32 28.15 18.90
C ASP A 178 -12.33 27.00 19.17
N ILE A 179 -12.78 25.76 19.36
CA ILE A 179 -11.90 24.60 19.68
C ILE A 179 -11.42 23.84 18.46
N LEU A 180 -12.07 24.07 17.32
CA LEU A 180 -11.71 23.39 16.10
C LEU A 180 -10.65 24.22 15.36
N PRO A 181 -9.62 23.57 14.80
CA PRO A 181 -8.47 24.27 14.27
C PRO A 181 -8.85 25.20 13.12
N LYS A 182 -8.74 26.51 13.37
CA LYS A 182 -8.72 27.53 12.34
C LYS A 182 -7.46 27.32 11.51
N VAL A 183 -7.59 26.80 10.30
CA VAL A 183 -6.47 26.66 9.36
C VAL A 183 -6.14 28.04 8.78
N SER A 184 -5.46 28.87 9.58
CA SER A 184 -4.95 30.19 9.17
C SER A 184 -3.80 30.08 8.15
N ALA A 185 -3.18 28.90 8.02
CA ALA A 185 -2.05 28.64 7.13
C ALA A 185 -2.38 28.69 5.61
N ALA A 186 -3.67 28.76 5.23
CA ALA A 186 -4.11 28.71 3.83
C ALA A 186 -4.69 30.05 3.30
N GLY A 187 -4.41 31.19 3.95
CA GLY A 187 -4.82 32.51 3.47
C GLY A 187 -6.33 32.79 3.56
N LEU A 188 -7.08 31.98 4.31
CA LEU A 188 -8.49 32.19 4.57
C LEU A 188 -8.63 33.23 5.69
N LYS A 189 -9.26 34.37 5.38
CA LYS A 189 -9.51 35.49 6.32
C LYS A 189 -10.10 34.99 7.64
N GLU A 190 -9.69 35.61 8.75
CA GLU A 190 -9.99 35.31 10.15
C GLU A 190 -11.48 35.13 10.54
N ASN A 191 -12.44 35.30 9.63
CA ASN A 191 -13.87 35.41 9.92
C ASN A 191 -14.74 34.29 9.32
N GLY A 192 -14.16 33.14 8.94
CA GLY A 192 -14.88 32.02 8.34
C GLY A 192 -15.32 30.94 9.33
N VAL A 193 -16.57 30.46 9.22
CA VAL A 193 -17.13 29.41 10.08
C VAL A 193 -16.35 28.10 9.98
N THR A 194 -16.20 27.46 11.12
CA THR A 194 -15.37 26.30 11.42
C THR A 194 -15.51 25.07 10.50
N TYR A 195 -16.69 24.87 9.88
CA TYR A 195 -16.95 23.86 8.86
C TYR A 195 -16.11 24.04 7.57
N GLN A 196 -15.55 25.23 7.38
CA GLN A 196 -14.76 25.60 6.21
C GLN A 196 -13.39 24.92 6.18
N SER A 197 -12.84 24.53 7.34
CA SER A 197 -11.55 23.82 7.43
C SER A 197 -11.63 22.42 6.83
N LEU A 198 -12.59 21.59 7.26
CA LEU A 198 -12.77 20.23 6.73
C LEU A 198 -13.18 20.26 5.25
N THR A 199 -14.09 21.17 4.88
CA THR A 199 -14.55 21.35 3.49
C THR A 199 -13.42 21.77 2.55
N PHE A 200 -12.37 22.43 3.05
CA PHE A 200 -11.18 22.79 2.27
C PHE A 200 -10.08 21.72 2.33
N LEU A 201 -9.87 21.09 3.49
CA LEU A 201 -8.84 20.05 3.68
C LEU A 201 -9.15 18.77 2.92
N THR A 202 -10.41 18.34 2.87
CA THR A 202 -10.81 17.13 2.14
C THR A 202 -10.46 17.17 0.65
N PRO A 203 -10.86 18.19 -0.14
CA PRO A 203 -10.49 18.24 -1.56
C PRO A 203 -8.98 18.39 -1.77
N ILE A 204 -8.26 19.20 -0.96
CA ILE A 204 -6.80 19.34 -1.08
C ILE A 204 -6.09 18.03 -0.78
N SER A 205 -6.48 17.35 0.29
CA SER A 205 -5.90 16.07 0.67
C SER A 205 -6.19 15.02 -0.40
N THR A 206 -7.40 15.01 -0.96
CA THR A 206 -7.78 14.12 -2.06
C THR A 206 -6.94 14.38 -3.32
N ILE A 207 -6.81 15.63 -3.76
CA ILE A 207 -5.99 16.00 -4.92
C ILE A 207 -4.53 15.63 -4.68
N SER A 208 -4.04 15.84 -3.45
CA SER A 208 -2.67 15.50 -3.07
C SER A 208 -2.42 13.99 -3.15
N TRP A 209 -3.35 13.16 -2.69
CA TRP A 209 -3.27 11.71 -2.83
C TRP A 209 -3.40 11.24 -4.27
N MET A 210 -4.29 11.85 -5.07
CA MET A 210 -4.40 11.54 -6.50
C MET A 210 -3.10 11.87 -7.24
N ALA A 211 -2.52 13.04 -6.99
CA ALA A 211 -1.25 13.45 -7.58
C ALA A 211 -0.10 12.53 -7.15
N PHE A 212 -0.08 12.14 -5.87
CA PHE A 212 0.88 11.17 -5.34
C PHE A 212 0.73 9.81 -6.01
N ASP A 213 -0.48 9.25 -6.05
CA ASP A 213 -0.74 7.92 -6.63
C ASP A 213 -0.48 7.91 -8.15
N TYR A 214 -0.72 9.05 -8.84
CA TYR A 214 -0.36 9.25 -10.25
C TYR A 214 1.16 9.31 -10.45
N PHE A 215 1.88 10.13 -9.69
CA PHE A 215 3.33 10.27 -9.78
C PHE A 215 4.05 8.96 -9.47
N PHE A 216 3.56 8.22 -8.47
CA PHE A 216 4.08 6.92 -8.12
C PHE A 216 3.48 5.79 -8.95
N GLU A 217 2.68 6.04 -10.00
CA GLU A 217 2.10 5.02 -10.89
C GLU A 217 1.55 3.78 -10.15
N TRP A 218 0.65 3.97 -9.19
CA TRP A 218 0.08 2.86 -8.42
C TRP A 218 -0.80 1.92 -9.25
N LYS A 219 -1.26 2.37 -10.42
CA LYS A 219 -2.06 1.59 -11.37
C LYS A 219 -1.36 0.34 -11.88
N SER A 220 -0.03 0.38 -12.02
CA SER A 220 0.75 -0.67 -12.68
C SER A 220 1.39 -1.61 -11.66
N ASN A 221 1.03 -2.88 -11.77
CA ASN A 221 1.49 -3.96 -10.89
C ASN A 221 2.24 -5.01 -11.71
N TYR A 222 3.54 -5.14 -11.44
CA TYR A 222 4.41 -6.06 -12.16
C TYR A 222 4.50 -7.41 -11.44
N PHE A 223 4.50 -8.50 -12.20
CA PHE A 223 4.58 -9.86 -11.67
C PHE A 223 5.81 -10.59 -12.15
N ARG A 224 6.07 -10.63 -13.47
CA ARG A 224 7.29 -11.22 -14.04
C ARG A 224 7.97 -10.26 -15.02
N PRO A 225 9.31 -10.16 -15.09
CA PRO A 225 9.98 -9.35 -16.11
C PRO A 225 9.95 -10.06 -17.46
N PHE A 226 9.91 -9.31 -18.57
CA PHE A 226 9.97 -9.88 -19.94
C PHE A 226 11.28 -10.65 -20.16
N THR A 227 12.39 -10.06 -19.72
CA THR A 227 13.73 -10.65 -19.81
C THR A 227 14.39 -10.59 -18.43
N LEU A 228 15.04 -11.67 -18.01
CA LEU A 228 15.71 -11.73 -16.70
C LEU A 228 16.84 -10.70 -16.53
N SER A 229 17.38 -10.19 -17.64
CA SER A 229 18.43 -9.16 -17.66
C SER A 229 17.89 -7.72 -17.54
N GLU A 230 16.59 -7.51 -17.71
CA GLU A 230 15.98 -6.19 -17.65
C GLU A 230 15.24 -6.02 -16.32
N PRO A 231 15.66 -5.06 -15.46
CA PRO A 231 14.94 -4.79 -14.24
C PRO A 231 13.57 -4.18 -14.52
N TYR A 232 12.63 -4.33 -13.60
CA TYR A 232 11.39 -3.55 -13.66
C TYR A 232 11.69 -2.05 -13.67
N PRO A 233 10.84 -1.24 -14.32
CA PRO A 233 11.02 0.21 -14.36
C PRO A 233 10.82 0.88 -12.98
N LYS A 234 10.37 0.13 -11.96
CA LYS A 234 9.97 0.68 -10.66
C LYS A 234 10.22 -0.28 -9.50
N GLN A 235 10.43 0.30 -8.32
CA GLN A 235 10.48 -0.43 -7.05
C GLN A 235 9.11 -1.02 -6.66
N MET A 236 9.11 -2.30 -6.30
CA MET A 236 7.90 -3.08 -6.02
C MET A 236 7.48 -3.09 -4.55
N LYS A 237 8.33 -2.55 -3.66
CA LYS A 237 8.09 -2.52 -2.22
C LYS A 237 6.89 -1.62 -1.92
N VAL A 238 5.88 -2.19 -1.26
CA VAL A 238 4.72 -1.44 -0.76
C VAL A 238 4.85 -1.36 0.74
N ILE A 239 4.87 -0.15 1.29
CA ILE A 239 4.89 0.06 2.73
C ILE A 239 3.45 0.01 3.23
N ASN A 240 3.08 -1.08 3.91
CA ASN A 240 1.80 -1.17 4.60
C ASN A 240 2.02 -0.94 6.11
N ILE A 241 1.50 0.18 6.63
CA ILE A 241 1.62 0.58 8.04
C ILE A 241 1.07 -0.51 8.97
N THR A 242 -0.02 -1.20 8.61
CA THR A 242 -0.56 -2.29 9.43
C THR A 242 0.39 -3.48 9.52
N THR A 243 1.10 -3.80 8.44
CA THR A 243 2.14 -4.85 8.45
C THR A 243 3.37 -4.41 9.23
N LEU A 244 3.75 -3.14 9.15
CA LEU A 244 4.84 -2.58 9.97
C LEU A 244 4.51 -2.67 11.46
N ILE A 245 3.31 -2.26 11.85
CA ILE A 245 2.86 -2.34 13.25
C ILE A 245 2.81 -3.79 13.72
N LYS A 246 2.23 -4.71 12.92
CA LYS A 246 2.23 -6.14 13.24
C LYS A 246 3.63 -6.72 13.38
N SER A 247 4.58 -6.30 12.54
CA SER A 247 5.98 -6.74 12.62
C SER A 247 6.68 -6.21 13.87
N TYR A 248 6.31 -5.01 14.35
CA TYR A 248 6.85 -4.43 15.58
C TYR A 248 6.27 -5.08 16.84
N ILE A 249 4.99 -5.45 16.82
CA ILE A 249 4.31 -6.12 17.96
C ILE A 249 4.79 -7.56 18.14
N LYS A 250 5.24 -8.23 17.07
CA LYS A 250 5.69 -9.63 17.10
C LYS A 250 7.17 -9.79 17.43
N ARG A 251 7.89 -8.69 17.66
CA ARG A 251 9.32 -8.64 18.00
C ARG A 251 9.48 -8.40 19.49
#